data_AF-A0A1S1HIT3-F1
#
_entry.id   AF-A0A1S1HIT3-F1
#
_cell.length_a   1.000
_cell.length_b   1.000
_cell.length_c   1.000
_cell.angle_alpha   90.00
_cell.angle_beta   90.00
_cell.angle_gamma   90.00
#
_symmetry.space_group_name_H-M   'P 1'
#
loop_
_entity.id
_entity.type
_entity.pdbx_description
1 polymer ?
#
loop_
_entity_poly.entity_id
_entity_poly.type
_entity_poly.pdbx_seq_one_letter_code
_entity_poly.pdbx_strand_id
1 'polypeptide(L)'
;MSNTETFYRCGEDLKSIPYEYKECGLSGIFLQNGFSRKERDGEEFISIIDMEGLHRSIGEHLVSNRKELAPAEIKFLRKTMDLTQAELGRMMGQSSQQVARWEKGASAIPGPADRLLRILFIVRNMDDEELEEFINHLESIEELDERADQTVTLHRQHDAWTDRLAA
;
A
#
# COMPACT_ATOMS: atom_id res chain seq x y z
N MET A 1 15.09 16.65 8.24
CA MET A 1 14.09 17.44 7.48
C MET A 1 12.89 16.53 7.29
N SER A 2 11.72 16.91 7.79
CA SER A 2 10.51 16.09 7.66
C SER A 2 10.00 16.24 6.24
N ASN A 3 10.01 15.17 5.45
CA ASN A 3 9.48 15.18 4.09
C ASN A 3 7.95 15.16 4.19
N THR A 4 7.29 16.28 3.90
CA THR A 4 5.82 16.36 3.87
C THR A 4 5.34 15.91 2.50
N GLU A 5 4.96 14.65 2.39
CA GLU A 5 4.23 14.16 1.22
C GLU A 5 2.77 14.57 1.36
N THR A 6 2.22 15.19 0.31
CA THR A 6 0.88 15.75 0.35
C THR A 6 -0.04 14.98 -0.59
N PHE A 7 -1.18 14.56 -0.05
CA PHE A 7 -2.23 13.86 -0.79
C PHE A 7 -3.20 14.88 -1.38
N TYR A 8 -3.39 14.83 -2.70
CA TYR A 8 -4.26 15.76 -3.42
C TYR A 8 -5.22 15.00 -4.34
N ARG A 9 -6.50 15.37 -4.29
CA ARG A 9 -7.39 15.18 -5.44
C ARG A 9 -7.23 16.35 -6.41
N CYS A 10 -7.04 16.05 -7.69
CA CYS A 10 -6.92 17.03 -8.76
C CYS A 10 -8.28 17.73 -8.99
N GLY A 11 -8.31 19.07 -9.03
CA GLY A 11 -9.49 19.85 -9.45
C GLY A 11 -10.21 20.67 -8.37
N GLU A 12 -9.76 20.67 -7.11
CA GLU A 12 -10.30 21.54 -6.05
C GLU A 12 -9.25 22.55 -5.55
N ASP A 13 -9.70 23.74 -5.18
CA ASP A 13 -8.87 24.75 -4.53
C ASP A 13 -8.28 24.22 -3.21
N LEU A 14 -6.99 24.47 -3.01
CA LEU A 14 -6.30 24.11 -1.79
C LEU A 14 -6.72 25.04 -0.65
N LYS A 15 -7.03 24.47 0.52
CA LYS A 15 -7.33 25.25 1.72
C LYS A 15 -6.02 25.69 2.38
N SER A 16 -5.99 26.94 2.86
CA SER A 16 -4.82 27.54 3.51
C SER A 16 -4.44 26.86 4.83
N ILE A 17 -5.41 26.23 5.50
CA ILE A 17 -5.22 25.46 6.74
C ILE A 17 -5.58 24.01 6.45
N PRO A 18 -4.59 23.08 6.41
CA PRO A 18 -4.86 21.67 6.24
C PRO A 18 -5.59 21.10 7.46
N TYR A 19 -6.35 20.03 7.25
CA TYR A 19 -7.00 19.28 8.32
C TYR A 19 -6.22 18.01 8.63
N GLU A 20 -5.86 17.79 9.90
CA GLU A 20 -5.23 16.54 10.33
C GLU A 20 -6.29 15.45 10.50
N TYR A 21 -6.28 14.46 9.61
CA TYR A 21 -7.26 13.39 9.56
C TYR A 21 -6.90 12.26 10.54
N LYS A 22 -7.25 12.44 11.82
CA LYS A 22 -6.93 11.48 12.90
C LYS A 22 -7.87 10.29 12.95
N GLU A 23 -9.04 10.41 12.34
CA GLU A 23 -10.11 9.43 12.38
C GLU A 23 -9.73 8.14 11.62
N CYS A 24 -8.74 8.19 10.72
CA CYS A 24 -8.13 6.99 10.13
C CYS A 24 -7.31 6.16 11.14
N GLY A 25 -6.99 6.71 12.31
CA GLY A 25 -6.16 6.06 13.33
C GLY A 25 -4.66 6.19 13.11
N LEU A 26 -4.24 7.03 12.15
CA LEU A 26 -2.85 7.41 11.92
C LEU A 26 -2.63 8.86 12.33
N SER A 27 -1.42 9.19 12.77
CA SER A 27 -0.97 10.57 12.97
C SER A 27 -0.21 11.07 11.75
N GLY A 28 -0.22 12.40 11.55
CA GLY A 28 0.56 13.02 10.48
C GLY A 28 -0.06 12.93 9.08
N ILE A 29 -1.34 12.55 8.97
CA ILE A 29 -2.10 12.61 7.72
C ILE A 29 -2.81 13.96 7.65
N PHE A 30 -2.46 14.77 6.66
CA PHE A 30 -3.01 16.11 6.49
C PHE A 30 -3.71 16.24 5.13
N LEU A 31 -4.98 16.64 5.14
CA LEU A 31 -5.78 16.91 3.95
C LEU A 31 -5.72 18.39 3.62
N GLN A 32 -5.33 18.74 2.40
CA GLN A 32 -5.37 20.12 1.91
C GLN A 32 -6.69 20.46 1.21
N ASN A 33 -7.44 19.47 0.74
CA ASN A 33 -8.75 19.60 0.10
C ASN A 33 -9.63 18.36 0.39
N GLY A 34 -10.80 18.24 -0.25
CA GLY A 34 -11.68 17.08 -0.08
C GLY A 34 -12.41 17.00 1.26
N PHE A 35 -12.44 18.07 2.05
CA PHE A 35 -13.19 18.14 3.31
C PHE A 35 -13.97 19.46 3.47
N SER A 36 -15.03 19.44 4.28
CA SER A 36 -15.80 20.64 4.68
C SER A 36 -15.93 20.73 6.19
N ARG A 37 -15.83 21.97 6.72
CA ARG A 37 -16.04 22.31 8.13
C ARG A 37 -17.44 22.90 8.29
N LYS A 38 -18.20 22.40 9.25
CA LYS A 38 -19.50 22.95 9.66
C LYS A 38 -19.52 23.10 11.17
N GLU A 39 -19.92 24.26 11.66
CA GLU A 39 -20.14 24.47 13.09
C GLU A 39 -21.63 24.31 13.41
N ARG A 40 -21.96 23.56 14.45
CA ARG A 40 -23.31 23.47 15.01
C ARG A 40 -23.20 23.44 16.53
N ASP A 41 -23.95 24.32 17.20
CA ASP A 41 -24.00 24.41 18.66
C ASP A 41 -22.62 24.54 19.35
N GLY A 42 -21.65 25.17 18.66
CA GLY A 42 -20.28 25.34 19.14
C GLY A 42 -19.36 24.13 18.92
N GLU A 43 -19.85 23.07 18.27
CA GLU A 43 -19.07 21.90 17.87
C GLU A 43 -18.70 21.95 16.38
N GLU A 44 -17.43 21.68 16.07
CA GLU A 44 -16.93 21.57 14.70
C GLU A 44 -17.14 20.16 14.15
N PHE A 45 -17.85 20.05 13.03
CA PHE A 45 -18.07 18.81 12.28
C PHE A 45 -17.28 18.85 10.98
N ILE A 46 -16.53 17.78 10.73
CA ILE A 46 -15.80 17.57 9.49
C ILE A 46 -16.52 16.55 8.63
N SER A 47 -16.75 16.89 7.37
CA SER A 47 -17.25 15.96 6.36
C SER A 47 -16.19 15.78 5.28
N ILE A 48 -15.84 14.52 5.01
CA ILE A 48 -14.83 14.13 4.03
C ILE A 48 -15.54 13.56 2.80
N ILE A 49 -15.09 13.99 1.63
CA ILE A 49 -15.55 13.50 0.34
C ILE A 49 -14.78 12.22 0.01
N ASP A 50 -15.47 11.19 -0.48
CA ASP A 50 -14.88 9.92 -0.91
C ASP A 50 -13.91 9.32 0.12
N MET A 51 -14.46 8.90 1.25
CA MET A 51 -13.66 8.30 2.32
C MET A 51 -12.92 7.03 1.87
N GLU A 52 -13.52 6.26 0.97
CA GLU A 52 -12.95 5.03 0.44
C GLU A 52 -11.70 5.32 -0.41
N GLY A 53 -11.81 6.23 -1.38
CA GLY A 53 -10.67 6.64 -2.19
C GLY A 53 -9.57 7.33 -1.38
N LEU A 54 -9.93 8.08 -0.33
CA LEU A 54 -8.94 8.62 0.60
C LEU A 54 -8.18 7.50 1.33
N HIS A 55 -8.88 6.50 1.87
CA HIS A 55 -8.23 5.41 2.60
C HIS A 55 -7.35 4.56 1.70
N ARG A 56 -7.80 4.31 0.46
CA ARG A 56 -7.01 3.66 -0.59
C ARG A 56 -5.70 4.40 -0.85
N SER A 57 -5.78 5.70 -1.12
CA SER A 57 -4.61 6.54 -1.42
C SER A 57 -3.61 6.59 -0.25
N ILE A 58 -4.10 6.68 0.98
CA ILE A 58 -3.24 6.59 2.17
C ILE A 58 -2.54 5.22 2.20
N GLY A 59 -3.27 4.13 1.99
CA GLY A 59 -2.71 2.78 2.01
C GLY A 59 -1.67 2.55 0.92
N GLU A 60 -1.91 3.01 -0.31
CA GLU A 60 -0.97 2.97 -1.43
C GLU A 60 0.35 3.69 -1.11
N HIS A 61 0.27 4.87 -0.49
CA HIS A 61 1.46 5.58 -0.04
C HIS A 61 2.21 4.80 1.04
N LEU A 62 1.50 4.20 2.01
CA LEU A 62 2.15 3.42 3.07
C LEU A 62 2.92 2.22 2.50
N VAL A 63 2.29 1.47 1.59
CA VAL A 63 2.91 0.27 1.00
C VAL A 63 4.07 0.61 0.05
N SER A 64 4.13 1.84 -0.48
CA SER A 64 5.18 2.27 -1.42
C SER A 64 6.33 3.03 -0.76
N ASN A 65 6.06 3.83 0.28
CA ASN A 65 7.02 4.84 0.78
C ASN A 65 7.55 4.55 2.20
N ARG A 66 7.06 3.50 2.88
CA ARG A 66 7.56 3.12 4.20
C ARG A 66 8.66 2.07 4.13
N LYS A 67 9.77 2.33 4.82
CA LYS A 67 10.84 1.32 5.02
C LYS A 67 10.34 0.09 5.79
N GLU A 68 9.57 0.31 6.86
CA GLU A 68 8.95 -0.72 7.70
C GLU A 68 7.56 -0.20 8.13
N LEU A 69 6.54 -1.06 8.13
CA LEU A 69 5.20 -0.66 8.57
C LEU A 69 5.13 -0.55 10.09
N ALA A 70 4.64 0.58 10.58
CA ALA A 70 4.35 0.78 12.00
C ALA A 70 3.10 0.00 12.44
N PRO A 71 2.94 -0.32 13.74
CA PRO A 71 1.77 -1.05 14.24
C PRO A 71 0.41 -0.46 13.85
N ALA A 72 0.30 0.87 13.88
CA ALA A 72 -0.92 1.58 13.49
C ALA A 72 -1.18 1.48 11.97
N GLU A 73 -0.13 1.45 11.15
CA GLU A 73 -0.20 1.32 9.69
C GLU A 73 -0.65 -0.09 9.29
N ILE A 74 -0.13 -1.13 9.96
CA ILE A 74 -0.59 -2.52 9.78
C ILE A 74 -2.10 -2.62 10.06
N LYS A 75 -2.55 -2.01 11.16
CA LYS A 75 -3.97 -1.99 11.54
C LYS A 75 -4.82 -1.19 10.55
N PHE A 76 -4.30 -0.07 10.06
CA PHE A 76 -4.95 0.75 9.03
C PHE A 76 -5.16 -0.07 7.76
N LEU A 77 -4.09 -0.63 7.17
CA LEU A 77 -4.16 -1.42 5.94
C LEU A 77 -5.16 -2.58 6.05
N ARG A 78 -5.15 -3.31 7.18
CA ARG A 78 -6.12 -4.40 7.41
C ARG A 78 -7.56 -3.88 7.40
N LYS A 79 -7.83 -2.78 8.12
CA LYS A 79 -9.18 -2.20 8.21
C LYS A 79 -9.64 -1.64 6.88
N THR A 80 -8.75 -1.03 6.10
CA THR A 80 -9.06 -0.52 4.76
C THR A 80 -9.47 -1.66 3.81
N MET A 81 -8.89 -2.85 3.97
CA MET A 81 -9.31 -4.05 3.22
C MET A 81 -10.58 -4.73 3.77
N ASP A 82 -11.20 -4.16 4.82
CA ASP A 82 -12.34 -4.71 5.57
C ASP A 82 -12.12 -6.13 6.09
N LEU A 83 -10.91 -6.40 6.60
CA LEU A 83 -10.55 -7.72 7.13
C LEU A 83 -10.54 -7.72 8.65
N THR A 84 -11.00 -8.80 9.26
CA THR A 84 -10.72 -9.13 10.67
C THR A 84 -9.28 -9.58 10.85
N GLN A 85 -8.76 -9.56 12.09
CA GLN A 85 -7.42 -10.09 12.40
C GLN A 85 -7.29 -11.58 12.05
N ALA A 86 -8.40 -12.33 12.14
CA ALA A 86 -8.42 -13.74 11.80
C ALA A 86 -8.37 -13.97 10.28
N GLU A 87 -9.06 -13.15 9.48
CA GLU A 87 -8.98 -13.22 8.01
C GLU A 87 -7.60 -12.88 7.50
N LEU A 88 -7.02 -11.76 7.95
CA LEU A 88 -5.66 -11.42 7.57
C LEU A 88 -4.67 -12.49 8.02
N GLY A 89 -4.83 -13.01 9.24
CA GLY A 89 -4.03 -14.12 9.75
C GLY A 89 -4.08 -15.33 8.81
N ARG A 90 -5.27 -15.78 8.41
CA ARG A 90 -5.42 -16.90 7.46
C ARG A 90 -4.73 -16.64 6.12
N MET A 91 -4.91 -15.44 5.55
CA MET A 91 -4.28 -15.07 4.27
C MET A 91 -2.75 -15.07 4.35
N MET A 92 -2.18 -14.75 5.51
CA MET A 92 -0.74 -14.69 5.73
C MET A 92 -0.14 -15.99 6.32
N GLY A 93 -0.95 -17.02 6.57
CA GLY A 93 -0.50 -18.24 7.26
C GLY A 93 -0.12 -18.01 8.73
N GLN A 94 -0.82 -17.10 9.42
CA GLN A 94 -0.56 -16.68 10.79
C GLN A 94 -1.81 -16.80 11.67
N SER A 95 -1.62 -16.78 13.00
CA SER A 95 -2.75 -16.72 13.94
C SER A 95 -3.31 -15.30 14.06
N SER A 96 -4.60 -15.17 14.38
CA SER A 96 -5.23 -13.87 14.70
C SER A 96 -4.52 -13.16 15.85
N GLN A 97 -4.01 -13.92 16.84
CA GLN A 97 -3.24 -13.39 17.95
C GLN A 97 -1.92 -12.78 17.49
N GLN A 98 -1.23 -13.39 16.52
CA GLN A 98 0.02 -12.87 15.99
C GLN A 98 -0.20 -11.54 15.25
N VAL A 99 -1.26 -11.45 14.45
CA VAL A 99 -1.69 -10.18 13.81
C VAL A 99 -1.98 -9.12 14.88
N ALA A 100 -2.72 -9.47 15.93
CA ALA A 100 -3.01 -8.54 17.03
C ALA A 100 -1.75 -8.06 17.77
N ARG A 101 -0.71 -8.90 17.88
CA ARG A 101 0.57 -8.50 18.47
C ARG A 101 1.31 -7.49 17.58
N TRP A 102 1.31 -7.69 16.26
CA TRP A 102 1.89 -6.74 15.32
C TRP A 102 1.20 -5.37 15.40
N GLU A 103 -0.14 -5.34 15.39
CA GLU A 103 -0.92 -4.10 15.48
C GLU A 103 -0.76 -3.34 16.80
N LYS A 104 -0.37 -4.04 17.87
CA LYS A 104 -0.09 -3.45 19.19
C LYS A 104 1.38 -3.09 19.38
N GLY A 105 2.26 -3.44 18.45
CA GLY A 105 3.71 -3.31 18.61
C GLY A 105 4.31 -4.26 19.64
N ALA A 106 3.56 -5.31 20.05
CA ALA A 106 4.04 -6.33 21.00
C ALA A 106 5.03 -7.32 20.37
N SER A 107 5.15 -7.31 19.04
CA SER A 107 6.22 -7.94 18.28
C SER A 107 6.33 -7.23 16.94
N ALA A 108 7.55 -7.15 16.38
CA ALA A 108 7.76 -6.66 15.02
C ALA A 108 7.13 -7.62 14.00
N ILE A 109 6.65 -7.07 12.89
CA ILE A 109 6.26 -7.87 11.73
C ILE A 109 7.54 -8.36 11.02
N PRO A 110 7.69 -9.67 10.75
CA PRO A 110 8.83 -10.16 9.98
C PRO A 110 8.81 -9.61 8.55
N GLY A 111 9.98 -9.35 7.97
CA GLY A 111 10.09 -8.77 6.61
C GLY A 111 9.28 -9.48 5.52
N PRO A 112 9.25 -10.83 5.46
CA PRO A 112 8.39 -11.54 4.50
C PRO A 112 6.90 -11.30 4.72
N ALA A 113 6.45 -11.24 5.97
CA ALA A 113 5.06 -10.95 6.32
C ALA A 113 4.69 -9.49 5.98
N ASP A 114 5.59 -8.53 6.22
CA ASP A 114 5.42 -7.13 5.82
C ASP A 114 5.24 -7.01 4.30
N ARG A 115 6.11 -7.65 3.51
CA ARG A 115 6.01 -7.68 2.05
C ARG A 115 4.71 -8.33 1.57
N LEU A 116 4.31 -9.45 2.17
CA LEU A 116 3.05 -10.11 1.83
C LEU A 116 1.84 -9.20 2.12
N LEU A 117 1.82 -8.51 3.26
CA LEU A 117 0.76 -7.55 3.58
C LEU A 117 0.67 -6.43 2.53
N ARG A 118 1.81 -5.92 2.06
CA ARG A 118 1.85 -4.90 1.00
C ARG A 118 1.30 -5.42 -0.31
N ILE A 119 1.71 -6.62 -0.74
CA ILE A 119 1.21 -7.27 -1.96
C ILE A 119 -0.30 -7.49 -1.86
N LEU A 120 -0.79 -8.03 -0.73
CA LEU A 120 -2.22 -8.24 -0.50
C LEU A 120 -3.01 -6.93 -0.60
N PHE A 121 -2.47 -5.84 -0.07
CA PHE A 121 -3.11 -4.54 -0.18
C PHE A 121 -3.16 -4.05 -1.62
N ILE A 122 -2.06 -4.13 -2.37
CA ILE A 122 -2.00 -3.69 -3.78
C ILE A 122 -2.99 -4.51 -4.61
N VAL A 123 -2.90 -5.85 -4.59
CA VAL A 123 -3.75 -6.75 -5.39
C VAL A 123 -5.23 -6.53 -5.12
N ARG A 124 -5.61 -6.20 -3.87
CA ARG A 124 -7.02 -5.98 -3.51
C ARG A 124 -7.57 -4.61 -3.94
N ASN A 125 -6.70 -3.67 -4.30
CA ASN A 125 -7.07 -2.35 -4.78
C ASN A 125 -6.80 -2.14 -6.28
N MET A 126 -6.23 -3.15 -6.96
CA MET A 126 -6.14 -3.18 -8.42
C MET A 126 -7.53 -3.12 -9.05
N ASP A 127 -7.65 -2.43 -10.17
CA ASP A 127 -8.82 -2.57 -11.04
C ASP A 127 -8.78 -3.88 -11.85
N ASP A 128 -9.86 -4.15 -12.59
CA ASP A 128 -9.99 -5.41 -13.35
C ASP A 128 -8.90 -5.54 -14.43
N GLU A 129 -8.47 -4.43 -15.04
CA GLU A 129 -7.43 -4.42 -16.08
C GLU A 129 -6.05 -4.69 -15.46
N GLU A 130 -5.71 -3.99 -14.39
CA GLU A 130 -4.46 -4.18 -13.64
C GLU A 130 -4.36 -5.61 -13.06
N LEU A 131 -5.47 -6.15 -12.57
CA LEU A 131 -5.54 -7.52 -12.05
C LEU A 131 -5.35 -8.54 -13.16
N GLU A 132 -5.97 -8.33 -14.33
CA GLU A 132 -5.81 -9.20 -15.50
C GLU A 132 -4.36 -9.19 -16.01
N GLU A 133 -3.72 -8.02 -16.09
CA GLU A 133 -2.28 -7.92 -16.40
C GLU A 133 -1.42 -8.67 -15.38
N PHE A 134 -1.72 -8.53 -14.09
CA PHE A 134 -1.00 -9.24 -13.03
C PHE A 134 -1.16 -10.76 -13.13
N ILE A 135 -2.38 -11.26 -13.38
CA ILE A 135 -2.65 -12.69 -13.57
C ILE A 135 -1.93 -13.23 -14.81
N ASN A 136 -2.05 -12.54 -15.95
CA ASN A 136 -1.36 -12.92 -17.19
C ASN A 136 0.16 -12.99 -16.98
N HIS A 137 0.72 -12.06 -16.20
CA HIS A 137 2.13 -12.12 -15.84
C HIS A 137 2.46 -13.38 -15.03
N LEU A 138 1.67 -13.73 -14.02
CA LEU A 138 1.87 -14.94 -13.21
C LEU A 138 1.75 -16.23 -14.03
N GLU A 139 0.78 -16.32 -14.95
CA GLU A 139 0.61 -17.48 -15.83
C GLU A 139 1.81 -17.67 -16.78
N SER A 140 2.38 -16.57 -17.27
CA SER A 140 3.57 -16.61 -18.12
C SER A 140 4.84 -17.11 -17.40
N ILE A 141 4.85 -17.19 -16.06
CA ILE A 141 6.00 -17.67 -15.29
C ILE A 141 6.20 -19.17 -15.53
N GLU A 142 5.13 -19.96 -15.66
CA GLU A 142 5.24 -21.40 -15.92
C GLU A 142 5.79 -21.68 -17.33
N GLU A 143 5.48 -20.83 -18.31
CA GLU A 143 6.04 -20.90 -19.66
C GLU A 143 7.56 -20.60 -19.73
N LEU A 144 8.14 -20.02 -18.67
CA LEU A 144 9.59 -19.82 -18.58
C LEU A 144 10.34 -21.12 -18.25
N ASP A 145 9.74 -22.02 -17.47
CA ASP A 145 10.32 -23.32 -17.10
C ASP A 145 10.19 -24.35 -18.24
N GLU A 146 9.22 -24.21 -19.14
CA GLU A 146 9.05 -25.08 -20.32
C GLU A 146 10.03 -24.77 -21.46
N ARG A 147 10.77 -23.66 -21.38
CA ARG A 147 11.87 -23.39 -22.30
C ARG A 147 13.05 -24.27 -21.90
N ALA A 148 13.29 -25.33 -22.67
CA ALA A 148 14.46 -26.21 -22.53
C ALA A 148 15.74 -25.40 -22.24
N ASP A 149 16.50 -25.82 -21.21
CA ASP A 149 17.77 -25.23 -20.73
C ASP A 149 18.33 -24.18 -21.69
N GLN A 150 17.87 -22.93 -21.56
CA GLN A 150 18.32 -21.89 -22.45
C GLN A 150 19.79 -21.63 -22.15
N THR A 151 20.64 -21.97 -23.11
CA THR A 151 22.05 -21.59 -23.03
C THR A 151 22.14 -20.07 -23.16
N VAL A 152 22.19 -19.37 -22.03
CA VAL A 152 22.39 -17.92 -22.00
C VAL A 152 23.85 -17.64 -22.33
N THR A 153 24.10 -17.09 -23.52
CA THR A 153 25.45 -16.64 -23.93
C THR A 153 25.62 -15.17 -23.52
N LEU A 154 26.32 -14.94 -22.43
CA LEU A 154 26.70 -13.60 -21.97
C LEU A 154 28.03 -13.19 -22.61
N HIS A 155 28.10 -11.97 -23.13
CA HIS A 155 29.35 -11.35 -23.56
C HIS A 155 29.60 -10.07 -22.77
N ARG A 156 30.87 -9.71 -22.61
CA ARG A 156 31.27 -8.51 -21.89
C ARG A 156 31.38 -7.35 -22.88
N GLN A 157 30.55 -6.32 -22.71
CA GLN A 157 30.64 -5.06 -23.43
C GLN A 157 31.14 -3.99 -22.46
N HIS A 158 32.33 -3.44 -22.70
CA HIS A 158 33.07 -2.60 -21.74
C HIS A 158 33.21 -3.30 -20.37
N ASP A 159 32.54 -2.80 -19.32
CA ASP A 159 32.56 -3.32 -17.95
C ASP A 159 31.24 -3.97 -17.52
N ALA A 160 30.34 -4.28 -18.46
CA ALA A 160 29.07 -4.94 -18.18
C ALA A 160 28.92 -6.25 -18.96
N TRP A 161 28.33 -7.26 -18.31
CA TRP A 161 27.86 -8.48 -18.99
C TRP A 161 26.50 -8.21 -19.64
N THR A 162 26.33 -8.65 -20.88
CA THR A 162 25.09 -8.50 -21.66
C THR A 162 24.80 -9.80 -22.42
N ASP A 163 23.53 -10.14 -22.54
CA ASP A 163 22.99 -11.24 -23.36
C ASP A 163 22.51 -10.76 -24.75
N ARG A 164 22.47 -9.44 -24.99
CA ARG A 164 21.99 -8.83 -26.24
C ARG A 164 23.15 -8.50 -27.17
N LEU A 165 23.24 -9.20 -28.30
CA LEU A 165 24.14 -8.81 -29.38
C LEU A 165 23.68 -7.45 -29.92
N ALA A 166 24.55 -6.44 -29.88
CA ALA A 166 24.29 -5.19 -30.58
C ALA A 166 24.15 -5.51 -32.08
N ALA A 167 23.03 -5.07 -32.68
CA ALA A 167 22.74 -5.22 -34.11
C ALA A 167 23.75 -4.47 -34.98
#